data_AF-A0A367YPV9-F1
#
_entry.id   AF-A0A367YPV9-F1
#
_cell.length_a   1.000
_cell.length_b   1.000
_cell.length_c   1.000
_cell.angle_alpha   90.00
_cell.angle_beta   90.00
_cell.angle_gamma   90.00
#
_symmetry.space_group_name_H-M   'P 1'
#
loop_
_entity.id
_entity.type
_entity.pdbx_description
1 polymer ?
#
loop_
_entity_poly.entity_id
_entity_poly.type
_entity_poly.pdbx_seq_one_letter_code
_entity_poly.pdbx_strand_id
1 'polypeptide(L)'
;MTITTYLTKDSLFLKLPTEPTTSSITLHDLYTDIVSSSTSYDSIINKTYYLLKTPLVNTNTNVCLKLWQIRLTCHLFNNTLNYAKKELINLNNSLYLQENHNISPSTLNSLGGQGMGGGVGVGGGGGGQNNPIYPLPKNNLMIIDYKLLILLLRLKNFPNLNLTNELYKLIWQLRLKNTTNENNEKCKDMNVILENLSFDNVVILIITKNYLTLINFLYLLIKELKELDSSKDSQYYSNVCLIYVIVNLLVYCKQKKVNGIIDEVRRIWDEEINQVSKDSLNYALQTITPIVTLQPSPTKKKCETIDDLVELVNTDAITGRIICSTLGIWDLTNGYGFKLSRSEDGIEFTTAEEVQQEPEDVSSLSDEQLVNKCSDVLSNEWCKYINKVYGLE
;
A
#
# COMPACT_ATOMS: atom_id res chain seq x y z
N MET A 1 -20.35 2.44 26.11
CA MET A 1 -20.71 2.96 24.78
C MET A 1 -19.67 3.99 24.38
N THR A 2 -18.69 3.60 23.57
CA THR A 2 -17.70 4.53 23.03
C THR A 2 -18.33 5.19 21.81
N ILE A 3 -18.77 6.44 21.96
CA ILE A 3 -19.42 7.18 20.87
C ILE A 3 -18.36 7.42 19.77
N THR A 4 -18.56 6.91 18.56
CA THR A 4 -17.60 7.09 17.45
C THR A 4 -17.69 8.46 16.77
N THR A 5 -18.24 9.47 17.46
CA THR A 5 -18.46 10.84 16.94
C THR A 5 -17.19 11.51 16.41
N TYR A 6 -16.01 11.03 16.81
CA TYR A 6 -14.73 11.50 16.28
C TYR A 6 -14.42 11.00 14.85
N LEU A 7 -15.05 9.91 14.39
CA LEU A 7 -14.92 9.31 13.05
C LEU A 7 -15.98 9.79 12.06
N THR A 8 -16.98 10.55 12.52
CA THR A 8 -18.17 10.91 11.74
C THR A 8 -18.30 12.41 11.52
N LYS A 9 -17.30 13.21 11.92
CA LYS A 9 -17.31 14.69 11.76
C LYS A 9 -17.26 15.08 10.28
N ASP A 10 -18.03 16.09 9.88
CA ASP A 10 -17.99 16.59 8.49
C ASP A 10 -16.62 17.12 8.08
N SER A 11 -15.85 17.64 9.03
CA SER A 11 -14.48 18.11 8.81
C SER A 11 -13.51 17.01 8.32
N LEU A 12 -13.88 15.73 8.41
CA LEU A 12 -13.06 14.63 7.91
C LEU A 12 -13.18 14.45 6.40
N PHE A 13 -14.33 14.81 5.84
CA PHE A 13 -14.68 14.59 4.46
C PHE A 13 -14.38 15.84 3.62
N LEU A 14 -13.80 15.63 2.44
CA LEU A 14 -13.59 16.67 1.46
C LEU A 14 -14.51 16.50 0.26
N LYS A 15 -14.74 15.25 -0.17
CA LYS A 15 -15.75 14.96 -1.18
C LYS A 15 -17.08 14.70 -0.49
N LEU A 16 -17.87 15.76 -0.39
CA LEU A 16 -19.27 15.69 0.06
C LEU A 16 -20.14 15.21 -1.10
N PRO A 17 -21.17 14.37 -0.84
CA PRO A 17 -22.10 13.95 -1.88
C PRO A 17 -22.84 15.15 -2.47
N THR A 18 -22.98 15.16 -3.79
CA THR A 18 -23.72 16.21 -4.52
C THR A 18 -25.21 15.90 -4.63
N GLU A 19 -25.62 14.64 -4.44
CA GLU A 19 -27.00 14.19 -4.59
C GLU A 19 -27.66 14.00 -3.22
N PRO A 20 -28.75 14.72 -2.89
CA PRO A 20 -29.47 14.48 -1.66
C PRO A 20 -30.16 13.12 -1.72
N THR A 21 -29.68 12.15 -0.95
CA THR A 21 -30.33 10.84 -0.85
C THR A 21 -31.61 10.96 -0.02
N THR A 22 -32.75 10.75 -0.67
CA THR A 22 -34.09 10.76 -0.05
C THR A 22 -34.42 9.47 0.70
N SER A 23 -33.60 8.42 0.56
CA SER A 23 -33.76 7.11 1.19
C SER A 23 -32.64 6.80 2.18
N SER A 24 -32.95 6.06 3.25
CA SER A 24 -31.97 5.53 4.19
C SER A 24 -31.08 4.50 3.48
N ILE A 25 -29.83 4.88 3.17
CA ILE A 25 -28.84 3.97 2.59
C ILE A 25 -28.46 2.91 3.62
N THR A 26 -28.47 1.65 3.20
CA THR A 26 -28.09 0.49 4.02
C THR A 26 -26.74 -0.09 3.58
N LEU A 27 -26.14 -0.94 4.42
CA LEU A 27 -24.93 -1.68 4.05
C LEU A 27 -25.16 -2.68 2.91
N HIS A 28 -26.40 -3.16 2.72
CA HIS A 28 -26.77 -3.97 1.57
C HIS A 28 -26.65 -3.19 0.27
N ASP A 29 -27.13 -1.93 0.26
CA ASP A 29 -27.02 -1.07 -0.92
C ASP A 29 -25.56 -0.79 -1.29
N LEU A 30 -24.65 -0.78 -0.31
CA LEU A 30 -23.20 -0.67 -0.55
C LEU A 30 -22.65 -1.96 -1.14
N TYR A 31 -23.01 -3.12 -0.59
CA TYR A 31 -22.58 -4.42 -1.10
C TYR A 31 -23.02 -4.65 -2.55
N THR A 32 -24.29 -4.39 -2.87
CA THR A 32 -24.82 -4.54 -4.22
C THR A 32 -24.10 -3.65 -5.23
N ASP A 33 -23.75 -2.41 -4.84
CA ASP A 33 -22.99 -1.49 -5.70
C ASP A 33 -21.56 -1.97 -5.95
N ILE A 34 -20.88 -2.50 -4.93
CA ILE A 34 -19.51 -3.01 -5.04
C ILE A 34 -19.46 -4.25 -5.94
N VAL A 35 -20.45 -5.15 -5.83
CA VAL A 35 -20.55 -6.36 -6.66
C VAL A 35 -20.97 -6.01 -8.09
N SER A 36 -21.80 -4.98 -8.27
CA SER A 36 -22.21 -4.51 -9.59
C SER A 36 -21.05 -3.83 -10.32
N SER A 37 -20.49 -4.51 -11.32
CA SER A 37 -19.41 -4.01 -12.18
C SER A 37 -19.75 -2.74 -12.97
N SER A 38 -21.04 -2.35 -13.00
CA SER A 38 -21.53 -1.15 -13.67
C SER A 38 -21.46 0.13 -12.82
N THR A 39 -21.24 -0.01 -11.51
CA THR A 39 -21.30 1.13 -10.59
C THR A 39 -20.00 1.91 -10.55
N SER A 40 -20.08 3.24 -10.65
CA SER A 40 -18.92 4.11 -10.47
C SER A 40 -18.45 4.12 -9.00
N TYR A 41 -17.13 4.12 -8.78
CA TYR A 41 -16.54 4.30 -7.45
C TYR A 41 -17.00 5.58 -6.75
N ASP A 42 -17.44 6.60 -7.49
CA ASP A 42 -18.02 7.81 -6.90
C ASP A 42 -19.35 7.58 -6.19
N SER A 43 -20.18 6.66 -6.68
CA SER A 43 -21.40 6.24 -5.98
C SER A 43 -21.05 5.59 -4.65
N ILE A 44 -20.07 4.67 -4.69
CA ILE A 44 -19.59 3.94 -3.50
C ILE A 44 -19.04 4.92 -2.46
N ILE A 45 -18.20 5.87 -2.88
CA ILE A 45 -17.66 6.94 -2.02
C ILE A 45 -18.81 7.75 -1.37
N ASN A 46 -19.83 8.14 -2.12
CA ASN A 46 -20.97 8.88 -1.57
C ASN A 46 -21.76 8.02 -0.55
N LYS A 47 -22.01 6.75 -0.85
CA LYS A 47 -22.69 5.82 0.07
C LYS A 47 -21.92 5.65 1.39
N THR A 48 -20.60 5.54 1.35
CA THR A 48 -19.80 5.47 2.60
C THR A 48 -19.95 6.71 3.48
N TYR A 49 -20.12 7.91 2.90
CA TYR A 49 -20.35 9.13 3.67
C TYR A 49 -21.67 9.04 4.44
N TYR A 50 -22.76 8.66 3.77
CA TYR A 50 -24.07 8.53 4.40
C TYR A 50 -24.09 7.44 5.47
N LEU A 51 -23.46 6.29 5.21
CA LEU A 51 -23.36 5.20 6.19
C LEU A 51 -22.58 5.62 7.44
N LEU A 52 -21.49 6.37 7.29
CA LEU A 52 -20.74 6.95 8.42
C LEU A 52 -21.50 8.05 9.18
N LYS A 53 -22.66 8.50 8.68
CA LYS A 53 -23.55 9.42 9.40
C LYS A 53 -24.69 8.69 10.10
N THR A 54 -24.99 7.45 9.70
CA THR A 54 -26.10 6.67 10.25
C THR A 54 -25.87 6.30 11.73
N PRO A 55 -26.82 6.56 12.64
CA PRO A 55 -26.66 6.32 14.08
C PRO A 55 -26.29 4.87 14.46
N LEU A 56 -26.78 3.89 13.70
CA LEU A 56 -26.51 2.47 13.92
C LEU A 56 -25.02 2.14 13.74
N VAL A 57 -24.43 2.62 12.64
CA VAL A 57 -23.01 2.48 12.32
C VAL A 57 -22.13 3.27 13.29
N ASN A 58 -22.62 4.42 13.77
CA ASN A 58 -21.90 5.30 14.71
C ASN A 58 -21.69 4.70 16.12
N THR A 59 -22.19 3.49 16.37
CA THR A 59 -21.95 2.77 17.63
C THR A 59 -20.88 1.69 17.53
N ASN A 60 -20.51 1.28 16.31
CA ASN A 60 -19.51 0.24 16.07
C ASN A 60 -18.25 0.83 15.40
N THR A 61 -17.17 0.92 16.19
CA THR A 61 -15.88 1.44 15.72
C THR A 61 -15.30 0.61 14.58
N ASN A 62 -15.42 -0.73 14.61
CA ASN A 62 -14.88 -1.60 13.57
C ASN A 62 -15.55 -1.32 12.22
N VAL A 63 -16.89 -1.22 12.21
CA VAL A 63 -17.66 -0.90 11.00
C VAL A 63 -17.26 0.47 10.47
N CYS A 64 -17.13 1.49 11.33
CA CYS A 64 -16.68 2.82 10.93
C CYS A 64 -15.28 2.78 10.27
N LEU A 65 -14.32 2.09 10.89
CA LEU A 65 -12.96 1.97 10.35
C LEU A 65 -12.94 1.21 9.02
N LYS A 66 -13.76 0.17 8.87
CA LYS A 66 -13.85 -0.59 7.62
C LYS A 66 -14.49 0.24 6.49
N LEU A 67 -15.51 1.04 6.80
CA LEU A 67 -16.08 2.00 5.84
C LEU A 67 -15.06 3.06 5.42
N TRP A 68 -14.23 3.55 6.35
CA TRP A 68 -13.11 4.44 6.00
C TRP A 68 -12.08 3.75 5.10
N GLN A 69 -11.73 2.49 5.36
CA GLN A 69 -10.85 1.70 4.49
C GLN A 69 -11.43 1.57 3.07
N ILE A 70 -12.71 1.22 2.95
CA ILE A 70 -13.45 1.13 1.67
C ILE A 70 -13.39 2.48 0.94
N ARG A 71 -13.77 3.57 1.62
CA ARG A 71 -13.79 4.93 1.04
C ARG A 71 -12.43 5.34 0.49
N LEU A 72 -11.37 5.17 1.27
CA LEU A 72 -10.02 5.53 0.88
C LEU A 72 -9.51 4.69 -0.32
N THR A 73 -9.86 3.40 -0.34
CA THR A 73 -9.52 2.49 -1.44
C THR A 73 -10.26 2.88 -2.72
N CYS A 74 -11.55 3.21 -2.64
CA CYS A 74 -12.31 3.70 -3.79
C CYS A 74 -11.75 5.03 -4.32
N HIS A 75 -11.27 5.93 -3.45
CA HIS A 75 -10.60 7.14 -3.91
C HIS A 75 -9.34 6.86 -4.73
N LEU A 76 -8.56 5.85 -4.33
CA LEU A 76 -7.39 5.39 -5.11
C LEU A 76 -7.83 4.83 -6.46
N PHE A 77 -8.80 3.91 -6.47
CA PHE A 77 -9.28 3.31 -7.71
C PHE A 77 -9.86 4.35 -8.66
N ASN A 78 -10.51 5.41 -8.15
CA ASN A 78 -11.07 6.49 -8.95
C ASN A 78 -10.08 7.59 -9.39
N ASN A 79 -8.77 7.39 -9.26
CA ASN A 79 -7.74 8.40 -9.60
C ASN A 79 -7.89 9.73 -8.84
N THR A 80 -8.46 9.68 -7.63
CA THR A 80 -8.69 10.86 -6.78
C THR A 80 -7.70 10.92 -5.60
N LEU A 81 -6.41 10.66 -5.88
CA LEU A 81 -5.36 10.55 -4.86
C LEU A 81 -5.30 11.76 -3.91
N ASN A 82 -5.52 12.97 -4.43
CA ASN A 82 -5.52 14.19 -3.61
C ASN A 82 -6.63 14.19 -2.54
N TYR A 83 -7.81 13.65 -2.87
CA TYR A 83 -8.90 13.47 -1.91
C TYR A 83 -8.53 12.39 -0.90
N ALA A 84 -8.03 11.23 -1.37
CA ALA A 84 -7.58 10.14 -0.50
C ALA A 84 -6.59 10.63 0.56
N LYS A 85 -5.52 11.34 0.14
CA LYS A 85 -4.45 11.82 1.05
C LYS A 85 -4.98 12.80 2.10
N LYS A 86 -5.81 13.77 1.70
CA LYS A 86 -6.27 14.79 2.63
C LYS A 86 -7.33 14.26 3.61
N GLU A 87 -8.30 13.47 3.15
CA GLU A 87 -9.29 12.84 4.03
C GLU A 87 -8.62 11.88 5.02
N LEU A 88 -7.58 11.19 4.56
CA LEU A 88 -6.76 10.33 5.39
C LEU A 88 -5.95 11.07 6.45
N ILE A 89 -5.37 12.23 6.11
CA ILE A 89 -4.72 13.09 7.12
C ILE A 89 -5.75 13.46 8.19
N ASN A 90 -6.97 13.84 7.80
CA ASN A 90 -8.03 14.17 8.74
C ASN A 90 -8.42 12.98 9.63
N LEU A 91 -8.57 11.79 9.03
CA LEU A 91 -8.86 10.54 9.75
C LEU A 91 -7.74 10.17 10.73
N ASN A 92 -6.49 10.14 10.26
CA ASN A 92 -5.32 9.87 11.09
C ASN A 92 -5.26 10.84 12.27
N ASN A 93 -5.53 12.13 12.02
CA ASN A 93 -5.49 13.13 13.06
C ASN A 93 -6.58 12.92 14.12
N SER A 94 -7.79 12.58 13.69
CA SER A 94 -8.89 12.22 14.61
C SER A 94 -8.56 10.99 15.44
N LEU A 95 -7.99 9.95 14.83
CA LEU A 95 -7.56 8.73 15.53
C LEU A 95 -6.45 9.04 16.55
N TYR A 96 -5.45 9.83 16.16
CA TYR A 96 -4.35 10.20 17.04
C TYR A 96 -4.82 11.01 18.25
N LEU A 97 -5.67 12.03 18.04
CA LEU A 97 -6.20 12.87 19.13
C LEU A 97 -7.12 12.08 20.07
N GLN A 98 -7.84 11.09 19.55
CA GLN A 98 -8.66 10.20 20.38
C GLN A 98 -7.81 9.34 21.30
N GLU A 99 -6.62 8.91 20.89
CA GLU A 99 -5.72 8.17 21.78
C GLU A 99 -4.92 9.08 22.73
N ASN A 100 -4.77 10.36 22.38
CA ASN A 100 -3.93 11.32 23.08
C ASN A 100 -4.75 12.54 23.53
N HIS A 101 -5.78 12.31 24.35
CA HIS A 101 -6.69 13.33 24.86
C HIS A 101 -6.01 14.53 25.56
N ASN A 102 -4.76 14.39 25.99
CA ASN A 102 -3.99 15.43 26.68
C ASN A 102 -3.27 16.40 25.72
N ILE A 103 -3.30 16.16 24.41
CA ILE A 103 -2.62 16.98 23.42
C ILE A 103 -3.64 17.93 22.77
N SER A 104 -3.57 19.22 23.13
CA SER A 104 -4.34 20.25 22.41
C SER A 104 -3.77 20.40 20.98
N PRO A 105 -4.62 20.56 19.95
CA PRO A 105 -4.17 20.78 18.57
C PRO A 105 -3.21 21.97 18.40
N SER A 106 -3.32 22.97 19.30
CA SER A 106 -2.48 24.16 19.32
C SER A 106 -1.02 23.91 19.74
N THR A 107 -0.75 22.83 20.48
CA THR A 107 0.57 22.62 21.10
C THR A 107 1.60 22.05 20.10
N LEU A 108 1.16 21.27 19.11
CA LEU A 108 2.07 20.64 18.13
C LEU A 108 2.51 21.57 16.99
N ASN A 109 1.72 22.59 16.65
CA ASN A 109 2.14 23.63 15.69
C ASN A 109 3.35 24.43 16.19
N SER A 110 3.63 24.42 17.51
CA SER A 110 4.83 25.05 18.08
C SER A 110 6.08 24.15 18.04
N LEU A 111 5.90 22.83 17.94
CA LEU A 111 6.99 21.84 17.99
C LEU A 111 7.51 21.44 16.60
N GLY A 112 6.73 21.65 15.53
CA GLY A 112 7.16 21.45 14.14
C GLY A 112 8.02 22.58 13.56
N GLY A 113 8.25 23.66 14.30
CA GLY A 113 8.95 24.87 13.84
C GLY A 113 10.35 25.11 14.40
N GLN A 114 10.87 24.23 15.26
CA GLN A 114 12.19 24.38 15.87
C GLN A 114 13.01 23.09 15.73
N GLY A 115 13.72 22.97 14.60
CA GLY A 115 14.61 21.84 14.34
C GLY A 115 15.42 21.98 13.06
N MET A 116 16.48 22.79 13.14
CA MET A 116 17.65 22.87 12.23
C MET A 116 17.46 23.27 10.76
N GLY A 117 17.65 24.57 10.51
CA GLY A 117 17.95 25.13 9.19
C GLY A 117 18.06 26.65 9.28
N GLY A 118 19.25 27.16 9.61
CA GLY A 118 19.52 28.60 9.58
C GLY A 118 19.42 29.14 8.15
N GLY A 119 18.41 29.96 7.90
CA GLY A 119 18.23 30.65 6.62
C GLY A 119 17.25 31.80 6.78
N VAL A 120 17.80 33.01 6.83
CA VAL A 120 17.05 34.28 6.81
C VAL A 120 16.39 34.42 5.43
N GLY A 121 15.07 34.62 5.39
CA GLY A 121 14.34 34.87 4.14
C GLY A 121 12.86 35.17 4.36
N VAL A 122 12.50 36.42 4.13
CA VAL A 122 11.20 37.06 4.37
C VAL A 122 10.22 36.85 3.20
N GLY A 123 8.92 36.77 3.52
CA GLY A 123 7.77 36.99 2.62
C GLY A 123 7.04 35.69 2.23
N GLY A 124 5.72 35.54 2.26
CA GLY A 124 4.59 36.45 2.47
C GLY A 124 3.36 35.84 1.77
N GLY A 125 2.21 35.76 2.45
CA GLY A 125 0.87 35.70 1.86
C GLY A 125 0.42 34.43 1.11
N GLY A 126 -0.39 33.60 1.77
CA GLY A 126 -1.21 32.58 1.12
C GLY A 126 -1.98 31.73 2.13
N GLY A 127 -3.23 32.08 2.39
CA GLY A 127 -4.12 31.36 3.32
C GLY A 127 -4.49 29.96 2.82
N GLY A 128 -3.62 28.99 3.06
CA GLY A 128 -4.00 27.58 3.18
C GLY A 128 -3.93 27.22 4.65
N GLN A 129 -5.05 26.86 5.27
CA GLN A 129 -5.01 26.16 6.55
C GLN A 129 -4.30 24.82 6.31
N ASN A 130 -2.97 24.79 6.48
CA ASN A 130 -2.23 23.54 6.49
C ASN A 130 -2.69 22.78 7.73
N ASN A 131 -3.52 21.76 7.53
CA ASN A 131 -3.94 20.87 8.60
C ASN A 131 -2.67 20.24 9.21
N PRO A 132 -2.49 20.27 10.54
CA PRO A 132 -1.31 19.68 11.16
C PRO A 132 -1.27 18.18 10.84
N ILE A 133 -0.10 17.63 10.51
CA ILE A 133 0.04 16.18 10.24
C ILE A 133 0.52 15.51 11.53
N TYR A 134 -0.36 14.78 12.22
CA TYR A 134 0.02 14.07 13.45
C TYR A 134 0.75 12.74 13.16
N PRO A 135 1.55 12.21 14.11
CA PRO A 135 2.10 10.86 14.05
C PRO A 135 1.01 9.79 13.87
N LEU A 136 1.39 8.58 13.45
CA LEU A 136 0.45 7.45 13.41
C LEU A 136 -0.10 7.18 14.83
N PRO A 137 -1.40 6.84 15.00
CA PRO A 137 -1.91 6.36 16.28
C PRO A 137 -1.08 5.18 16.80
N LYS A 138 -0.94 5.09 18.12
CA LYS A 138 -0.28 3.96 18.80
C LYS A 138 -1.11 2.68 18.69
N ASN A 139 -2.40 2.81 18.38
CA ASN A 139 -3.36 1.71 18.26
C ASN A 139 -3.39 0.85 19.53
N ASN A 140 -3.44 1.47 20.71
CA ASN A 140 -3.23 0.80 22.00
C ASN A 140 -4.22 -0.36 22.22
N LEU A 141 -5.44 -0.23 21.70
CA LEU A 141 -6.53 -1.20 21.84
C LEU A 141 -6.58 -2.23 20.69
N MET A 142 -5.65 -2.16 19.71
CA MET A 142 -5.62 -3.01 18.51
C MET A 142 -6.91 -2.99 17.67
N ILE A 143 -7.66 -1.89 17.72
CA ILE A 143 -8.94 -1.76 17.01
C ILE A 143 -8.70 -1.47 15.52
N ILE A 144 -7.59 -0.80 15.18
CA ILE A 144 -7.24 -0.48 13.80
C ILE A 144 -6.51 -1.66 13.18
N ASP A 145 -7.08 -2.23 12.12
CA ASP A 145 -6.47 -3.30 11.32
C ASP A 145 -5.17 -2.84 10.64
N TYR A 146 -4.22 -3.76 10.46
CA TYR A 146 -2.96 -3.53 9.75
C TYR A 146 -3.19 -2.97 8.35
N LYS A 147 -4.17 -3.50 7.60
CA LYS A 147 -4.50 -3.04 6.24
C LYS A 147 -4.87 -1.55 6.21
N LEU A 148 -5.58 -1.06 7.22
CA LEU A 148 -5.87 0.36 7.35
C LEU A 148 -4.64 1.15 7.82
N LEU A 149 -3.85 0.65 8.78
CA LEU A 149 -2.63 1.33 9.25
C LEU A 149 -1.61 1.55 8.13
N ILE A 150 -1.38 0.54 7.28
CA ILE A 150 -0.44 0.68 6.16
C ILE A 150 -0.97 1.63 5.10
N LEU A 151 -2.28 1.60 4.83
CA LEU A 151 -2.94 2.57 3.94
C LEU A 151 -2.82 4.00 4.48
N LEU A 152 -3.01 4.20 5.79
CA LEU A 152 -2.73 5.45 6.50
C LEU A 152 -1.29 5.91 6.27
N LEU A 153 -0.29 5.04 6.43
CA LEU A 153 1.11 5.45 6.22
C LEU A 153 1.42 5.82 4.76
N ARG A 154 0.98 4.99 3.80
CA ARG A 154 1.24 5.18 2.36
C ARG A 154 0.65 6.49 1.82
N LEU A 155 -0.53 6.89 2.32
CA LEU A 155 -1.20 8.10 1.86
C LEU A 155 -0.84 9.35 2.67
N LYS A 156 -0.39 9.20 3.92
CA LYS A 156 -0.08 10.33 4.81
C LYS A 156 1.08 11.17 4.31
N ASN A 157 2.14 10.55 3.80
CA ASN A 157 3.34 11.24 3.36
C ASN A 157 3.75 10.76 1.97
N PHE A 158 4.20 11.70 1.12
CA PHE A 158 4.97 11.31 -0.05
C PHE A 158 6.23 10.56 0.41
N PRO A 159 6.65 9.47 -0.27
CA PRO A 159 7.79 8.67 0.17
C PRO A 159 9.02 9.54 0.46
N ASN A 160 9.43 9.52 1.72
CA ASN A 160 10.59 10.26 2.23
C ASN A 160 11.19 9.49 3.41
N LEU A 161 12.41 9.85 3.82
CA LEU A 161 13.10 9.14 4.90
C LEU A 161 12.40 9.26 6.27
N ASN A 162 11.52 10.24 6.47
CA ASN A 162 10.70 10.30 7.69
C ASN A 162 9.61 9.20 7.70
N LEU A 163 9.13 8.76 6.54
CA LEU A 163 8.22 7.63 6.44
C LEU A 163 8.87 6.33 6.90
N THR A 164 10.17 6.11 6.63
CA THR A 164 10.94 4.99 7.17
C THR A 164 10.91 4.95 8.70
N ASN A 165 11.00 6.12 9.35
CA ASN A 165 10.89 6.19 10.82
C ASN A 165 9.48 5.82 11.32
N GLU A 166 8.42 6.21 10.61
CA GLU A 166 7.05 5.82 10.97
C GLU A 166 6.79 4.32 10.71
N LEU A 167 7.36 3.76 9.64
CA LEU A 167 7.33 2.31 9.37
C LEU A 167 8.06 1.52 10.47
N TYR A 168 9.23 2.00 10.90
CA TYR A 168 9.95 1.38 12.01
C TYR A 168 9.12 1.38 13.31
N LYS A 169 8.44 2.49 13.61
CA LYS A 169 7.51 2.54 14.75
C LYS A 169 6.37 1.54 14.59
N LEU A 170 5.81 1.39 13.39
CA LEU A 170 4.76 0.40 13.12
C LEU A 170 5.29 -1.03 13.32
N ILE A 171 6.47 -1.36 12.79
CA ILE A 171 7.13 -2.66 12.99
C ILE A 171 7.28 -2.95 14.49
N TRP A 172 7.77 -1.97 15.25
CA TRP A 172 7.93 -2.11 16.70
C TRP A 172 6.59 -2.35 17.40
N GLN A 173 5.56 -1.58 17.06
CA GLN A 173 4.21 -1.75 17.60
C GLN A 173 3.65 -3.15 17.31
N LEU A 174 3.80 -3.64 16.07
CA LEU A 174 3.33 -4.96 15.67
C LEU A 174 4.08 -6.08 16.42
N ARG A 175 5.41 -5.95 16.55
CA ARG A 175 6.22 -6.93 17.29
C ARG A 175 5.81 -7.01 18.75
N LEU A 176 5.75 -5.87 19.45
CA LEU A 176 5.40 -5.81 20.87
C LEU A 176 4.02 -6.46 21.16
N LYS A 177 3.07 -6.23 20.26
CA LYS A 177 1.69 -6.71 20.37
C LYS A 177 1.51 -8.18 19.99
N ASN A 178 2.39 -8.72 19.14
CA ASN A 178 2.39 -10.14 18.78
C ASN A 178 3.17 -11.00 19.78
N THR A 179 4.12 -10.45 20.55
CA THR A 179 4.85 -11.20 21.59
C THR A 179 3.92 -11.68 22.73
N THR A 180 2.71 -11.13 22.85
CA THR A 180 1.78 -11.45 23.95
C THR A 180 0.87 -12.66 23.68
N ASN A 181 0.90 -13.27 22.48
CA ASN A 181 0.02 -14.39 22.12
C ASN A 181 0.79 -15.49 21.35
N GLU A 182 1.13 -16.59 22.03
CA GLU A 182 1.96 -17.71 21.54
C GLU A 182 1.23 -18.70 20.58
N ASN A 183 0.52 -18.20 19.56
CA ASN A 183 -0.09 -19.08 18.54
C ASN A 183 0.71 -19.07 17.23
N ASN A 184 1.14 -20.26 16.78
CA ASN A 184 1.99 -20.46 15.59
C ASN A 184 1.42 -19.91 14.27
N GLU A 185 0.09 -19.88 14.08
CA GLU A 185 -0.53 -19.33 12.86
C GLU A 185 -0.34 -17.82 12.74
N LYS A 186 -0.45 -17.07 13.84
CA LYS A 186 -0.19 -15.61 13.86
C LYS A 186 1.27 -15.26 13.63
N CYS A 187 2.19 -16.19 13.88
CA CYS A 187 3.62 -16.00 13.61
C CYS A 187 3.90 -15.97 12.09
N LYS A 188 3.21 -16.81 11.30
CA LYS A 188 3.28 -16.77 9.83
C LYS A 188 2.70 -15.47 9.30
N ASP A 189 1.54 -15.03 9.80
CA ASP A 189 0.94 -13.75 9.43
C ASP A 189 1.87 -12.57 9.73
N MET A 190 2.59 -12.62 10.86
CA MET A 190 3.54 -11.57 11.23
C MET A 190 4.76 -11.52 10.31
N ASN A 191 5.31 -12.66 9.90
CA ASN A 191 6.44 -12.69 8.96
C ASN A 191 6.03 -12.09 7.61
N VAL A 192 4.85 -12.44 7.10
CA VAL A 192 4.29 -11.86 5.87
C VAL A 192 4.11 -10.34 5.99
N ILE A 193 3.61 -9.86 7.13
CA ILE A 193 3.52 -8.41 7.40
C ILE A 193 4.90 -7.74 7.39
N LEU A 194 5.91 -8.35 8.01
CA LEU A 194 7.27 -7.81 8.04
C LEU A 194 7.92 -7.80 6.65
N GLU A 195 7.68 -8.82 5.84
CA GLU A 195 8.11 -8.86 4.44
C GLU A 195 7.52 -7.69 3.65
N ASN A 196 6.21 -7.45 3.75
CA ASN A 196 5.55 -6.37 3.04
C ASN A 196 6.06 -4.98 3.52
N LEU A 197 6.31 -4.81 4.82
CA LEU A 197 6.92 -3.58 5.36
C LEU A 197 8.36 -3.37 4.89
N SER A 198 9.09 -4.45 4.56
CA SER A 198 10.40 -4.33 3.92
C SER A 198 10.27 -3.75 2.51
N PHE A 199 9.24 -4.15 1.76
CA PHE A 199 8.97 -3.62 0.42
C PHE A 199 8.62 -2.13 0.46
N ASP A 200 7.86 -1.67 1.47
CA ASP A 200 7.63 -0.23 1.67
C ASP A 200 8.94 0.56 1.85
N ASN A 201 9.93 0.01 2.57
CA ASN A 201 11.25 0.64 2.70
C ASN A 201 12.01 0.68 1.36
N VAL A 202 11.93 -0.40 0.57
CA VAL A 202 12.49 -0.44 -0.79
C VAL A 202 11.86 0.65 -1.67
N VAL A 203 10.52 0.78 -1.66
CA VAL A 203 9.80 1.82 -2.42
C VAL A 203 10.28 3.21 -2.03
N ILE A 204 10.41 3.52 -0.74
CA ILE A 204 10.90 4.82 -0.28
C ILE A 204 12.29 5.10 -0.84
N LEU A 205 13.22 4.15 -0.73
CA LEU A 205 14.60 4.34 -1.19
C LEU A 205 14.70 4.45 -2.72
N ILE A 206 13.87 3.74 -3.48
CA ILE A 206 13.79 3.86 -4.94
C ILE A 206 13.28 5.23 -5.35
N ILE A 207 12.16 5.68 -4.79
CA ILE A 207 11.52 6.95 -5.14
C ILE A 207 12.41 8.14 -4.74
N THR A 208 13.05 8.06 -3.58
CA THR A 208 14.01 9.08 -3.11
C THR A 208 15.39 8.97 -3.78
N LYS A 209 15.60 7.99 -4.66
CA LYS A 209 16.85 7.72 -5.38
C LYS A 209 18.06 7.47 -4.47
N ASN A 210 17.83 6.99 -3.25
CA ASN A 210 18.86 6.60 -2.28
C ASN A 210 19.40 5.18 -2.59
N TYR A 211 19.90 4.97 -3.82
CA TYR A 211 20.26 3.65 -4.32
C TYR A 211 21.42 2.98 -3.56
N LEU A 212 22.40 3.75 -3.08
CA LEU A 212 23.52 3.17 -2.32
C LEU A 212 23.06 2.59 -0.98
N THR A 213 22.21 3.32 -0.26
CA THR A 213 21.58 2.84 0.97
C THR A 213 20.72 1.61 0.69
N LEU A 214 19.99 1.60 -0.44
CA LEU A 214 19.18 0.46 -0.85
C LEU A 214 20.02 -0.79 -1.15
N ILE A 215 21.12 -0.65 -1.90
CA ILE A 215 22.03 -1.77 -2.19
C ILE A 215 22.57 -2.37 -0.90
N ASN A 216 23.03 -1.54 0.04
CA ASN A 216 23.52 -2.01 1.33
C ASN A 216 22.43 -2.69 2.16
N PHE A 217 21.22 -2.11 2.20
CA PHE A 217 20.07 -2.70 2.89
C PHE A 217 19.73 -4.08 2.32
N LEU A 218 19.61 -4.21 1.00
CA LEU A 218 19.30 -5.47 0.32
C LEU A 218 20.41 -6.50 0.52
N TYR A 219 21.68 -6.08 0.43
CA TYR A 219 22.82 -6.98 0.66
C TYR A 219 22.82 -7.58 2.07
N LEU A 220 22.58 -6.74 3.09
CA LEU A 220 22.48 -7.20 4.48
C LEU A 220 21.30 -8.15 4.66
N LEU A 221 20.13 -7.81 4.08
CA LEU A 221 18.94 -8.65 4.14
C LEU A 221 19.17 -10.02 3.46
N ILE A 222 19.80 -10.05 2.29
CA ILE A 222 20.19 -11.29 1.59
C ILE A 222 21.09 -12.15 2.47
N LYS A 223 22.07 -11.54 3.14
CA LYS A 223 22.98 -12.26 4.02
C LYS A 223 22.25 -12.85 5.24
N GLU A 224 21.41 -12.06 5.90
CA GLU A 224 20.61 -12.52 7.04
C GLU A 224 19.65 -13.66 6.63
N LEU A 225 18.99 -13.54 5.48
CA LEU A 225 18.10 -14.59 4.97
C LEU A 225 18.84 -15.89 4.66
N LYS A 226 20.06 -15.83 4.11
CA LYS A 226 20.91 -17.02 3.89
C LYS A 226 21.33 -17.71 5.18
N GLU A 227 21.53 -16.94 6.25
CA GLU A 227 21.89 -17.49 7.55
C GLU A 227 20.68 -18.14 8.26
N LEU A 228 19.48 -17.59 8.05
CA LEU A 228 18.24 -18.05 8.67
C LEU A 228 17.58 -19.23 7.94
N ASP A 229 17.63 -19.24 6.61
CA ASP A 229 16.94 -20.22 5.78
C ASP A 229 17.97 -21.04 4.99
N SER A 230 18.21 -22.28 5.42
CA SER A 230 19.09 -23.21 4.72
C SER A 230 18.46 -23.77 3.45
N SER A 231 17.16 -23.55 3.25
CA SER A 231 16.44 -23.91 2.03
C SER A 231 16.48 -22.74 1.04
N LYS A 232 16.97 -23.00 -0.18
CA LYS A 232 17.00 -21.99 -1.27
C LYS A 232 15.60 -21.63 -1.82
N ASP A 233 14.54 -22.18 -1.24
CA ASP A 233 13.18 -22.15 -1.79
C ASP A 233 12.33 -20.98 -1.28
N SER A 234 12.89 -20.09 -0.44
CA SER A 234 12.17 -18.92 0.04
C SER A 234 11.87 -17.93 -1.10
N GLN A 235 10.59 -17.78 -1.43
CA GLN A 235 10.12 -16.81 -2.43
C GLN A 235 10.55 -15.37 -2.06
N TYR A 236 10.54 -15.03 -0.77
CA TYR A 236 10.97 -13.72 -0.29
C TYR A 236 12.46 -13.47 -0.56
N TYR A 237 13.32 -14.45 -0.33
CA TYR A 237 14.75 -14.35 -0.67
C TYR A 237 14.94 -14.11 -2.18
N SER A 238 14.22 -14.85 -3.02
CA SER A 238 14.26 -14.65 -4.47
C SER A 238 13.81 -13.23 -4.89
N ASN A 239 12.74 -12.71 -4.27
CA ASN A 239 12.23 -11.36 -4.51
C ASN A 239 13.29 -10.30 -4.17
N VAL A 240 13.95 -10.41 -3.01
CA VAL A 240 15.00 -9.48 -2.57
C VAL A 240 16.21 -9.53 -3.52
N CYS A 241 16.64 -10.72 -3.93
CA CYS A 241 17.71 -10.90 -4.91
C CYS A 241 17.39 -10.22 -6.25
N LEU A 242 16.15 -10.31 -6.72
CA LEU A 242 15.72 -9.65 -7.97
C LEU A 242 15.84 -8.12 -7.86
N ILE A 243 15.35 -7.53 -6.76
CA ILE A 243 15.48 -6.08 -6.55
C ILE A 243 16.95 -5.68 -6.44
N TYR A 244 17.78 -6.47 -5.75
CA TYR A 244 19.21 -6.20 -5.65
C TYR A 244 19.87 -6.15 -7.03
N VAL A 245 19.59 -7.12 -7.90
CA VAL A 245 20.08 -7.16 -9.28
C VAL A 245 19.63 -5.92 -10.05
N ILE A 246 18.33 -5.61 -10.04
CA ILE A 246 17.78 -4.46 -10.77
C ILE A 246 18.43 -3.14 -10.32
N VAL A 247 18.55 -2.93 -9.00
CA VAL A 247 19.11 -1.68 -8.44
C VAL A 247 20.60 -1.56 -8.75
N ASN A 248 21.37 -2.65 -8.68
CA ASN A 248 22.77 -2.63 -9.09
C ASN A 248 22.89 -2.25 -10.57
N LEU A 249 22.12 -2.89 -11.45
CA LEU A 249 22.14 -2.52 -12.88
C LEU A 249 21.75 -1.05 -13.10
N LEU A 250 20.73 -0.54 -12.42
CA LEU A 250 20.34 0.88 -12.51
C LEU A 250 21.49 1.84 -12.14
N VAL A 251 22.31 1.50 -11.15
CA VAL A 251 23.44 2.33 -10.71
C VAL A 251 24.62 2.20 -11.67
N TYR A 252 25.02 0.97 -12.01
CA TYR A 252 26.23 0.70 -12.77
C TYR A 252 26.07 0.91 -14.29
N CYS A 253 24.87 0.71 -14.85
CA CYS A 253 24.56 1.08 -16.23
C CYS A 253 24.67 2.60 -16.43
N LYS A 254 24.13 3.40 -15.51
CA LYS A 254 24.27 4.87 -15.54
C LYS A 254 25.73 5.33 -15.47
N GLN A 255 26.57 4.58 -14.76
CA GLN A 255 28.00 4.86 -14.66
C GLN A 255 28.83 4.27 -15.82
N LYS A 256 28.21 3.54 -16.76
CA LYS A 256 28.89 2.80 -17.84
C LYS A 256 29.97 1.82 -17.32
N LYS A 257 29.76 1.26 -16.12
CA LYS A 257 30.69 0.35 -15.42
C LYS A 257 30.13 -1.06 -15.21
N VAL A 258 29.17 -1.46 -16.04
CA VAL A 258 28.45 -2.74 -15.92
C VAL A 258 29.39 -3.95 -15.90
N ASN A 259 30.47 -3.91 -16.67
CA ASN A 259 31.45 -5.00 -16.75
C ASN A 259 32.06 -5.41 -15.40
N GLY A 260 32.09 -4.52 -14.40
CA GLY A 260 32.64 -4.83 -13.09
C GLY A 260 31.73 -5.68 -12.19
N ILE A 261 30.43 -5.76 -12.51
CA ILE A 261 29.42 -6.44 -11.67
C ILE A 261 28.62 -7.51 -12.44
N ILE A 262 28.79 -7.58 -13.76
CA ILE A 262 27.91 -8.39 -14.63
C ILE A 262 27.99 -9.88 -14.30
N ASP A 263 29.17 -10.40 -13.95
CA ASP A 263 29.36 -11.80 -13.60
C ASP A 263 28.66 -12.16 -12.29
N GLU A 264 28.76 -11.29 -11.27
CA GLU A 264 28.06 -11.48 -9.99
C GLU A 264 26.55 -11.44 -10.18
N VAL A 265 26.07 -10.44 -10.91
CA VAL A 265 24.64 -10.24 -11.18
C VAL A 265 24.06 -11.38 -12.02
N ARG A 266 24.79 -11.86 -13.03
CA ARG A 266 24.41 -13.02 -13.85
C ARG A 266 24.29 -14.28 -12.99
N ARG A 267 25.29 -14.54 -12.13
CA ARG A 267 25.24 -15.68 -11.20
C ARG A 267 24.01 -15.62 -10.29
N ILE A 268 23.71 -14.45 -9.71
CA ILE A 268 22.51 -14.29 -8.86
C ILE A 268 21.23 -14.52 -9.66
N TRP A 269 21.14 -13.99 -10.89
CA TRP A 269 19.98 -14.16 -11.77
C TRP A 269 19.68 -15.62 -12.10
N ASP A 270 20.72 -16.41 -12.36
CA ASP A 270 20.59 -17.80 -12.78
C ASP A 270 20.38 -18.75 -11.59
N GLU A 271 21.06 -18.52 -10.46
CA GLU A 271 21.12 -19.47 -9.34
C GLU A 271 20.16 -19.16 -8.17
N GLU A 272 19.78 -17.89 -7.98
CA GLU A 272 19.13 -17.42 -6.74
C GLU A 272 17.73 -16.83 -7.00
N ILE A 273 17.37 -16.58 -8.27
CA ILE A 273 16.07 -15.99 -8.64
C ILE A 273 15.13 -17.03 -9.28
N ASN A 274 14.06 -17.34 -8.57
CA ASN A 274 13.00 -18.25 -8.98
C ASN A 274 12.14 -17.66 -10.10
N GLN A 275 11.45 -18.54 -10.82
CA GLN A 275 10.64 -18.15 -11.96
C GLN A 275 9.47 -17.22 -11.60
N VAL A 276 8.85 -17.40 -10.44
CA VAL A 276 7.73 -16.56 -9.97
C VAL A 276 8.15 -15.09 -9.84
N SER A 277 9.36 -14.84 -9.34
CA SER A 277 9.92 -13.49 -9.19
C SER A 277 10.17 -12.85 -10.56
N LYS A 278 10.72 -13.62 -11.52
CA LYS A 278 10.92 -13.20 -12.91
C LYS A 278 9.59 -12.91 -13.61
N ASP A 279 8.60 -13.78 -13.38
CA ASP A 279 7.24 -13.63 -13.93
C ASP A 279 6.54 -12.38 -13.39
N SER A 280 6.78 -12.03 -12.12
CA SER A 280 6.27 -10.78 -11.52
C SER A 280 6.82 -9.53 -12.21
N LEU A 281 8.12 -9.52 -12.53
CA LEU A 281 8.73 -8.43 -13.31
C LEU A 281 8.16 -8.37 -14.74
N ASN A 282 8.04 -9.53 -15.38
CA ASN A 282 7.49 -9.63 -16.74
C ASN A 282 6.03 -9.19 -16.81
N TYR A 283 5.22 -9.52 -15.80
CA TYR A 283 3.85 -9.02 -15.69
C TYR A 283 3.83 -7.49 -15.58
N ALA A 284 4.64 -6.91 -14.70
CA ALA A 284 4.72 -5.45 -14.56
C ALA A 284 5.13 -4.76 -15.87
N LEU A 285 6.09 -5.33 -16.61
CA LEU A 285 6.54 -4.85 -17.91
C LEU A 285 5.47 -4.93 -19.03
N GLN A 286 4.58 -5.92 -18.96
CA GLN A 286 3.51 -6.12 -19.93
C GLN A 286 2.32 -5.20 -19.66
N THR A 287 1.97 -5.01 -18.38
CA THR A 287 0.72 -4.37 -17.97
C THR A 287 0.88 -2.87 -17.72
N ILE A 288 2.08 -2.41 -17.34
CA ILE A 288 2.27 -1.05 -16.82
C ILE A 288 3.23 -0.28 -17.70
N THR A 289 2.80 0.92 -18.13
CA THR A 289 3.66 1.80 -18.92
C THR A 289 4.77 2.38 -18.04
N PRO A 290 6.03 2.49 -18.51
CA PRO A 290 7.11 3.03 -17.68
C PRO A 290 6.89 4.51 -17.26
N ILE A 291 6.13 5.27 -18.05
CA ILE A 291 5.79 6.68 -17.83
C ILE A 291 4.26 6.85 -17.93
N VAL A 292 3.67 7.56 -16.96
CA VAL A 292 2.20 7.77 -16.84
C VAL A 292 1.58 8.42 -18.08
N THR A 293 2.32 9.28 -18.79
CA THR A 293 1.83 10.04 -19.95
C THR A 293 1.97 9.29 -21.28
N LEU A 294 2.62 8.13 -21.32
CA LEU A 294 2.80 7.35 -22.54
C LEU A 294 1.60 6.42 -22.76
N GLN A 295 1.08 6.39 -23.99
CA GLN A 295 0.14 5.36 -24.41
C GLN A 295 0.81 3.98 -24.34
N PRO A 296 0.08 2.91 -23.99
CA PRO A 296 0.64 1.56 -23.95
C PRO A 296 1.18 1.19 -25.33
N SER A 297 2.46 0.83 -25.38
CA SER A 297 3.07 0.27 -26.57
C SER A 297 2.50 -1.13 -26.81
N PRO A 298 2.14 -1.50 -28.05
CA PRO A 298 1.63 -2.84 -28.36
C PRO A 298 2.69 -3.95 -28.18
N THR A 299 3.97 -3.60 -28.06
CA THR A 299 5.05 -4.54 -27.82
C THR A 299 5.14 -4.93 -26.35
N LYS A 300 4.72 -6.17 -26.05
CA LYS A 300 4.95 -6.85 -24.77
C LYS A 300 6.46 -6.99 -24.54
N LYS A 301 7.02 -6.12 -23.69
CA LYS A 301 8.42 -6.25 -23.27
C LYS A 301 8.54 -7.46 -22.35
N LYS A 302 9.54 -8.31 -22.60
CA LYS A 302 9.87 -9.49 -21.78
C LYS A 302 11.33 -9.45 -21.40
N CYS A 303 11.64 -10.01 -20.24
CA CYS A 303 12.96 -10.14 -19.66
C CYS A 303 13.15 -11.62 -19.30
N GLU A 304 13.89 -12.36 -20.11
CA GLU A 304 14.18 -13.78 -19.88
C GLU A 304 15.62 -13.95 -19.39
N THR A 305 16.54 -13.19 -19.99
CA THR A 305 17.96 -13.21 -19.66
C THR A 305 18.39 -11.95 -18.91
N ILE A 306 19.58 -12.02 -18.30
CA ILE A 306 20.18 -10.84 -17.68
C ILE A 306 20.56 -9.76 -18.70
N ASP A 307 20.88 -10.18 -19.93
CA ASP A 307 21.24 -9.25 -21.01
C ASP A 307 20.01 -8.46 -21.47
N ASP A 308 18.83 -9.08 -21.49
CA ASP A 308 17.55 -8.38 -21.71
C ASP A 308 17.33 -7.33 -20.62
N LEU A 309 17.60 -7.67 -19.36
CA LEU A 309 17.45 -6.72 -18.25
C LEU A 309 18.39 -5.53 -18.39
N VAL A 310 19.64 -5.75 -18.80
CA VAL A 310 20.62 -4.69 -19.06
C VAL A 310 20.12 -3.77 -20.19
N GLU A 311 19.57 -4.32 -21.26
CA GLU A 311 18.96 -3.54 -22.35
C GLU A 311 17.75 -2.73 -21.88
N LEU A 312 16.85 -3.35 -21.12
CA LEU A 312 15.66 -2.70 -20.56
C LEU A 312 16.03 -1.56 -19.59
N VAL A 313 17.12 -1.71 -18.83
CA VAL A 313 17.67 -0.64 -17.98
C VAL A 313 18.28 0.47 -18.82
N ASN A 314 19.06 0.15 -19.86
CA ASN A 314 19.69 1.14 -20.73
C ASN A 314 18.68 1.94 -21.58
N THR A 315 17.53 1.35 -21.90
CA THR A 315 16.44 1.97 -22.65
C THR A 315 15.42 2.69 -21.75
N ASP A 316 15.73 2.86 -20.46
CA ASP A 316 14.84 3.45 -19.44
C ASP A 316 13.45 2.78 -19.35
N ALA A 317 13.35 1.50 -19.74
CA ALA A 317 12.12 0.71 -19.62
C ALA A 317 11.88 0.28 -18.17
N ILE A 318 12.93 0.04 -17.39
CA ILE A 318 12.86 -0.25 -15.96
C ILE A 318 12.87 1.06 -15.17
N THR A 319 11.69 1.58 -14.86
CA THR A 319 11.53 2.80 -14.04
C THR A 319 11.17 2.45 -12.60
N GLY A 320 11.23 3.44 -11.71
CA GLY A 320 10.75 3.30 -10.33
C GLY A 320 9.29 2.83 -10.28
N ARG A 321 8.47 3.20 -11.27
CA ARG A 321 7.07 2.75 -11.40
C ARG A 321 6.98 1.25 -11.63
N ILE A 322 7.78 0.70 -12.56
CA ILE A 322 7.82 -0.75 -12.81
C ILE A 322 8.25 -1.49 -11.56
N ILE A 323 9.32 -1.03 -10.89
CA ILE A 323 9.81 -1.70 -9.68
C ILE A 323 8.78 -1.64 -8.54
N CYS A 324 8.16 -0.48 -8.30
CA CYS A 324 7.10 -0.36 -7.29
C CYS A 324 5.90 -1.25 -7.64
N SER A 325 5.60 -1.43 -8.91
CA SER A 325 4.51 -2.31 -9.33
C SER A 325 4.86 -3.79 -9.15
N THR A 326 6.11 -4.19 -9.44
CA THR A 326 6.60 -5.53 -9.13
C THR A 326 6.54 -5.82 -7.62
N LEU A 327 6.94 -4.86 -6.77
CA LEU A 327 6.78 -4.96 -5.32
C LEU A 327 5.29 -5.06 -4.92
N GLY A 328 4.43 -4.32 -5.61
CA GLY A 328 2.98 -4.33 -5.39
C GLY A 328 2.35 -5.69 -5.69
N ILE A 329 2.81 -6.41 -6.72
CA ILE A 329 2.38 -7.78 -7.01
C ILE A 329 2.68 -8.69 -5.81
N TRP A 330 3.89 -8.61 -5.25
CA TRP A 330 4.28 -9.43 -4.10
C TRP A 330 3.50 -9.06 -2.84
N ASP A 331 3.30 -7.77 -2.57
CA ASP A 331 2.48 -7.30 -1.45
C ASP A 331 1.04 -7.83 -1.56
N LEU A 332 0.46 -7.82 -2.77
CA LEU A 332 -0.87 -8.34 -3.03
C LEU A 332 -0.93 -9.87 -2.91
N THR A 333 0.04 -10.61 -3.47
CA THR A 333 0.14 -12.07 -3.29
C THR A 333 0.22 -12.43 -1.80
N ASN A 334 1.04 -11.71 -1.05
CA ASN A 334 1.24 -11.93 0.37
C ASN A 334 0.00 -11.55 1.21
N GLY A 335 -0.64 -10.42 0.92
CA GLY A 335 -1.71 -9.84 1.76
C GLY A 335 -3.14 -10.27 1.41
N TYR A 336 -3.35 -10.78 0.20
CA TYR A 336 -4.68 -11.12 -0.34
C TYR A 336 -4.69 -12.46 -1.11
N GLY A 337 -3.56 -13.15 -1.21
CA GLY A 337 -3.47 -14.47 -1.82
C GLY A 337 -3.47 -14.48 -3.36
N PHE A 338 -3.36 -13.35 -4.04
CA PHE A 338 -3.30 -13.34 -5.51
C PHE A 338 -2.18 -14.22 -6.07
N LYS A 339 -2.42 -14.83 -7.24
CA LYS A 339 -1.48 -15.74 -7.90
C LYS A 339 -1.18 -15.26 -9.32
N LEU A 340 0.05 -15.49 -9.75
CA LEU A 340 0.46 -15.34 -11.14
C LEU A 340 0.29 -16.68 -11.84
N SER A 341 -0.44 -16.68 -12.96
CA SER A 341 -0.59 -17.83 -13.86
C SER A 341 -0.06 -17.47 -15.24
N ARG A 342 0.47 -18.45 -15.96
CA ARG A 342 0.83 -18.29 -17.37
C ARG A 342 -0.33 -18.77 -18.23
N SER A 343 -0.87 -17.88 -19.04
CA SER A 343 -1.84 -18.19 -20.09
C SER A 343 -1.19 -18.10 -21.47
N GLU A 344 -1.89 -18.55 -22.51
CA GLU A 344 -1.43 -18.43 -23.90
C GLU A 344 -1.23 -16.96 -24.31
N ASP A 345 -2.01 -16.05 -23.72
CA ASP A 345 -1.98 -14.61 -23.98
C ASP A 345 -0.94 -13.86 -23.14
N GLY A 346 -0.31 -14.47 -22.13
CA GLY A 346 0.72 -13.83 -21.33
C GLY A 346 0.73 -14.28 -19.88
N ILE A 347 1.17 -13.39 -18.99
CA ILE A 347 1.10 -13.64 -17.56
C ILE A 347 -0.18 -12.96 -17.05
N GLU A 348 -0.98 -13.68 -16.30
CA GLU A 348 -2.21 -13.20 -15.69
C GLU A 348 -2.06 -13.16 -14.18
N PHE A 349 -2.71 -12.18 -13.55
CA PHE A 349 -2.69 -11.99 -12.11
C PHE A 349 -4.12 -12.06 -11.58
N THR A 350 -4.45 -13.16 -10.91
CA THR A 350 -5.81 -13.51 -10.50
C THR A 350 -5.88 -13.72 -8.99
N THR A 351 -7.07 -13.65 -8.41
CA THR A 351 -7.29 -13.98 -7.00
C THR A 351 -7.02 -15.47 -6.76
N ALA A 352 -6.54 -15.85 -5.56
CA ALA A 352 -6.23 -17.25 -5.20
C ALA A 352 -7.42 -18.19 -5.35
N GLU A 353 -8.62 -17.64 -5.19
CA GLU A 353 -9.89 -18.34 -5.17
C GLU A 353 -10.89 -17.48 -5.95
N GLU A 354 -11.36 -17.96 -7.09
CA GLU A 354 -12.78 -17.82 -7.38
C GLU A 354 -13.46 -18.63 -6.28
N VAL A 355 -13.67 -18.02 -5.11
CA VAL A 355 -14.61 -18.62 -4.16
C VAL A 355 -15.91 -18.64 -4.95
N GLN A 356 -16.30 -19.84 -5.39
CA GLN A 356 -17.69 -20.17 -5.61
C GLN A 356 -18.36 -19.92 -4.26
N GLN A 357 -18.62 -18.65 -3.96
CA GLN A 357 -19.50 -18.29 -2.88
C GLN A 357 -20.82 -18.84 -3.38
N GLU A 358 -21.23 -19.98 -2.81
CA GLU A 358 -22.65 -20.25 -2.69
C GLU A 358 -23.32 -18.92 -2.29
N PRO A 359 -24.48 -18.57 -2.88
CA PRO A 359 -25.16 -17.35 -2.53
C PRO A 359 -25.56 -17.44 -1.06
N GLU A 360 -24.64 -17.09 -0.16
CA GLU A 360 -24.92 -16.81 1.24
C GLU A 360 -26.03 -15.78 1.21
N ASP A 361 -27.10 -16.07 1.91
CA ASP A 361 -28.20 -15.15 2.04
C ASP A 361 -27.69 -13.91 2.77
N VAL A 362 -27.27 -12.92 1.97
CA VAL A 362 -26.66 -11.68 2.41
C VAL A 362 -27.57 -11.03 3.45
N SER A 363 -28.89 -11.18 3.32
CA SER A 363 -29.91 -10.61 4.21
C SER A 363 -29.84 -11.12 5.67
N SER A 364 -29.14 -12.22 5.93
CA SER A 364 -28.93 -12.78 7.27
C SER A 364 -27.64 -12.33 7.95
N LEU A 365 -26.76 -11.64 7.23
CA LEU A 365 -25.46 -11.20 7.75
C LEU A 365 -25.61 -10.00 8.69
N SER A 366 -24.82 -10.00 9.77
CA SER A 366 -24.68 -8.81 10.61
C SER A 366 -23.96 -7.67 9.86
N ASP A 367 -24.16 -6.43 10.31
CA ASP A 367 -23.49 -5.24 9.75
C ASP A 367 -21.95 -5.39 9.68
N GLU A 368 -21.35 -6.04 10.68
CA GLU A 368 -19.90 -6.29 10.73
C GLU A 368 -19.45 -7.33 9.70
N GLN A 369 -20.21 -8.41 9.53
CA GLN A 369 -19.93 -9.40 8.48
C GLN A 369 -20.12 -8.80 7.09
N LEU A 370 -21.17 -8.01 6.90
CA LEU A 370 -21.50 -7.41 5.62
C LEU A 370 -20.47 -6.36 5.18
N VAL A 371 -19.99 -5.50 6.10
CA VAL A 371 -18.94 -4.53 5.78
C VAL A 371 -17.59 -5.20 5.51
N ASN A 372 -17.29 -6.31 6.20
CA ASN A 372 -16.10 -7.12 5.90
C ASN A 372 -16.21 -7.72 4.49
N LYS A 373 -17.36 -8.31 4.14
CA LYS A 373 -17.61 -8.85 2.80
C LYS A 373 -17.49 -7.77 1.71
N CYS A 374 -18.01 -6.56 1.96
CA CYS A 374 -17.79 -5.40 1.07
C CYS A 374 -16.31 -5.11 0.86
N SER A 375 -15.52 -5.09 1.94
CA SER A 375 -14.09 -4.86 1.87
C SER A 375 -13.35 -5.98 1.15
N ASP A 376 -13.77 -7.23 1.29
CA ASP A 376 -13.13 -8.38 0.66
C ASP A 376 -13.38 -8.38 -0.85
N VAL A 377 -14.63 -8.15 -1.28
CA VAL A 377 -14.97 -8.00 -2.70
C VAL A 377 -14.20 -6.84 -3.33
N LEU A 378 -14.15 -5.67 -2.66
CA LEU A 378 -13.38 -4.54 -3.15
C LEU A 378 -11.87 -4.85 -3.21
N SER A 379 -11.36 -5.65 -2.28
CA SER A 379 -9.94 -6.02 -2.25
C SER A 379 -9.54 -6.91 -3.44
N ASN A 380 -10.47 -7.70 -3.99
CA ASN A 380 -10.23 -8.51 -5.18
C ASN A 380 -9.93 -7.66 -6.42
N GLU A 381 -10.35 -6.39 -6.44
CA GLU A 381 -10.09 -5.48 -7.55
C GLU A 381 -8.64 -4.95 -7.58
N TRP A 382 -7.85 -5.15 -6.52
CA TRP A 382 -6.46 -4.68 -6.48
C TRP A 382 -5.58 -5.22 -7.61
N CYS A 383 -5.89 -6.39 -8.19
CA CYS A 383 -5.17 -6.92 -9.35
C CYS A 383 -5.22 -5.97 -10.57
N LYS A 384 -6.27 -5.14 -10.70
CA LYS A 384 -6.42 -4.16 -11.77
C LYS A 384 -5.68 -2.84 -11.48
N TYR A 385 -5.28 -2.61 -10.22
CA TYR A 385 -4.74 -1.35 -9.73
C TYR A 385 -3.39 -1.50 -9.03
N ILE A 386 -2.56 -2.44 -9.48
CA ILE A 386 -1.24 -2.76 -8.89
C ILE A 386 -0.34 -1.51 -8.77
N ASN A 387 -0.38 -0.61 -9.76
CA ASN A 387 0.39 0.63 -9.76
C ASN A 387 -0.01 1.61 -8.64
N LYS A 388 -1.15 1.39 -7.98
CA LYS A 388 -1.69 2.26 -6.92
C LYS A 388 -1.45 1.72 -5.51
N VAL A 389 -0.91 0.51 -5.35
CA VAL A 389 -0.73 -0.18 -4.06
C VAL A 389 0.03 0.68 -3.03
N TYR A 390 1.00 1.47 -3.50
CA TYR A 390 1.82 2.35 -2.66
C TYR A 390 1.33 3.81 -2.59
N GLY A 391 0.15 4.14 -3.14
CA GLY A 391 -0.44 5.48 -3.02
C GLY A 391 0.36 6.59 -3.74
N LEU A 392 1.04 6.24 -4.82
CA LEU A 392 1.88 7.16 -5.61
C LEU A 392 1.14 7.79 -6.80
N GLU A 393 0.08 7.14 -7.29
CA GLU A 393 -0.66 7.49 -8.51
C GLU A 393 -2.18 7.58 -8.27
#